data_AF-A0A2V9VHT6-F1
#
_entry.id   AF-A0A2V9VHT6-F1
#
_cell.length_a   1.000
_cell.length_b   1.000
_cell.length_c   1.000
_cell.angle_alpha   90.00
_cell.angle_beta   90.00
_cell.angle_gamma   90.00
#
_symmetry.space_group_name_H-M   'P 1'
#
loop_
_entity.id
_entity.type
_entity.pdbx_description
1 polymer ?
#
loop_
_entity_poly.entity_id
_entity_poly.type
_entity_poly.pdbx_seq_one_letter_code
_entity_poly.pdbx_strand_id
1 'polypeptide(L)' 'PHAGQLDGIYFAVGYAGHGVAMATYQGQKMAEWIVGGKNDNPFVGIPFRGAPLGLYNGTPWFLPLAGAWYKFLDWVS' A
#
# COMPACT_ATOMS: atom_id res chain seq x y z
N PRO A 1 -6.21 0.63 -7.54
CA PRO A 1 -7.06 0.87 -6.35
C PRO A 1 -7.01 -0.36 -5.43
N HIS A 2 -6.77 -0.14 -4.15
CA HIS A 2 -6.80 -1.17 -3.12
C HIS A 2 -7.77 -0.73 -2.03
N ALA A 3 -8.59 -1.64 -1.55
CA ALA A 3 -9.44 -1.44 -0.38
C ALA A 3 -9.35 -2.61 0.58
N GLY A 4 -9.74 -2.38 1.83
CA GLY A 4 -9.69 -3.41 2.84
C GLY A 4 -9.94 -2.87 4.23
N GLN A 5 -9.74 -3.77 5.19
CA GLN A 5 -9.75 -3.48 6.61
C GLN A 5 -8.46 -4.05 7.21
N LEU A 6 -7.78 -3.24 8.01
CA LEU A 6 -6.61 -3.65 8.79
C LEU A 6 -6.81 -3.14 10.21
N ASP A 7 -6.85 -4.05 11.18
CA ASP A 7 -6.96 -3.71 12.61
C ASP A 7 -8.10 -2.72 12.94
N GLY A 8 -9.27 -2.92 12.32
CA GLY A 8 -10.43 -2.04 12.49
C GLY A 8 -10.41 -0.77 11.62
N ILE A 9 -9.30 -0.47 10.95
CA ILE A 9 -9.16 0.66 10.05
C ILE A 9 -9.59 0.27 8.64
N TYR A 10 -10.62 0.92 8.13
CA TYR A 10 -11.08 0.78 6.76
C TYR A 10 -10.29 1.72 5.85
N PHE A 11 -9.79 1.20 4.73
CA PHE A 11 -8.99 1.99 3.80
C PHE A 11 -9.44 1.78 2.36
N ALA A 12 -9.25 2.84 1.56
CA ALA A 12 -9.35 2.81 0.11
C ALA A 12 -8.28 3.74 -0.47
N VAL A 13 -7.24 3.17 -1.08
CA VAL A 13 -6.00 3.86 -1.45
C VAL A 13 -5.48 3.42 -2.82
N GLY A 14 -4.42 4.08 -3.31
CA GLY A 14 -3.73 3.66 -4.54
C GLY A 14 -4.56 3.84 -5.80
N TYR A 15 -5.18 5.01 -5.97
CA TYR A 15 -6.00 5.35 -7.14
C TYR A 15 -5.20 5.64 -8.41
N ALA A 16 -3.88 5.83 -8.32
CA ALA A 16 -2.96 5.96 -9.46
C ALA A 16 -3.49 6.85 -10.60
N GLY A 17 -3.87 8.10 -10.28
CA GLY A 17 -4.36 9.08 -11.26
C GLY A 17 -5.87 9.05 -11.56
N HIS A 18 -6.61 8.04 -11.09
CA HIS A 18 -8.05 7.88 -11.34
C HIS A 18 -8.93 8.30 -10.14
N GLY A 19 -8.37 9.14 -9.25
CA GLY A 19 -8.92 9.39 -7.91
C GLY A 19 -10.29 10.05 -7.88
N VAL A 20 -10.64 10.93 -8.82
CA VAL A 20 -11.89 11.70 -8.75
C VAL A 20 -13.12 10.80 -8.85
N ALA A 21 -13.20 9.95 -9.90
CA ALA A 21 -14.30 9.01 -10.05
C ALA A 21 -14.21 7.84 -9.05
N MET A 22 -12.99 7.33 -8.82
CA MET A 22 -12.79 6.18 -7.93
C MET A 22 -13.06 6.50 -6.47
N ALA A 23 -12.74 7.71 -6.00
CA ALA A 23 -12.97 8.09 -4.61
C ALA A 23 -14.47 8.13 -4.28
N THR A 24 -15.31 8.61 -5.19
CA THR A 24 -16.77 8.62 -5.00
C THR A 24 -17.33 7.20 -4.92
N TYR A 25 -16.99 6.34 -5.88
CA TYR A 25 -17.40 4.94 -5.88
C TYR A 25 -16.94 4.20 -4.61
N GLN A 26 -15.66 4.38 -4.24
CA GLN A 26 -15.09 3.77 -3.05
C GLN A 26 -15.72 4.32 -1.77
N GLY A 27 -16.03 5.61 -1.71
CA GLY A 27 -16.69 6.22 -0.56
C GLY A 27 -18.03 5.55 -0.26
N GLN A 28 -18.85 5.35 -1.28
CA GLN A 28 -20.12 4.63 -1.14
C GLN A 28 -19.89 3.16 -0.71
N LYS A 29 -19.04 2.43 -1.43
CA LYS A 29 -18.82 1.00 -1.16
C LYS A 29 -18.19 0.73 0.20
N MET A 30 -17.27 1.58 0.64
CA MET A 30 -16.66 1.46 1.96
C MET A 30 -17.66 1.83 3.05
N ALA A 31 -18.52 2.84 2.85
CA ALA A 31 -19.58 3.18 3.81
C ALA A 31 -20.58 2.03 3.99
N GLU A 32 -21.03 1.41 2.89
CA GLU A 32 -21.89 0.22 2.91
C GLU A 32 -21.26 -0.91 3.73
N TRP A 33 -19.96 -1.16 3.58
CA TRP A 33 -19.24 -2.16 4.35
C TRP A 33 -19.12 -1.78 5.85
N ILE A 34 -18.78 -0.52 6.15
CA ILE A 34 -18.59 -0.03 7.54
C ILE A 34 -19.87 -0.16 8.37
N VAL A 35 -21.04 0.09 7.78
CA VAL A 35 -22.34 0.01 8.49
C VAL A 35 -22.86 -1.43 8.63
N GLY A 36 -22.07 -2.45 8.28
CA GLY A 36 -22.42 -3.87 8.38
C GLY A 36 -23.15 -4.43 7.16
N GLY A 37 -23.13 -3.71 6.03
CA GLY A 37 -23.65 -4.17 4.76
C GLY A 37 -22.75 -5.21 4.08
N LYS A 38 -23.18 -5.69 2.90
CA LYS A 38 -22.39 -6.61 2.09
C LYS A 38 -21.13 -5.93 1.56
N ASN A 39 -20.02 -6.64 1.60
CA ASN A 39 -18.79 -6.22 0.94
C ASN A 39 -18.75 -6.80 -0.48
N ASP A 40 -19.28 -6.05 -1.44
CA ASP A 40 -19.28 -6.38 -2.86
C ASP A 40 -18.24 -5.55 -3.65
N ASN A 41 -17.31 -4.92 -2.94
CA ASN A 41 -16.30 -4.07 -3.55
C ASN A 41 -15.19 -4.92 -4.20
N PRO A 42 -15.02 -4.86 -5.54
CA PRO A 42 -14.03 -5.68 -6.26
C PRO A 42 -12.58 -5.30 -5.94
N PHE A 43 -12.36 -4.15 -5.33
CA PHE A 43 -11.02 -3.69 -4.92
C PHE A 43 -10.62 -4.17 -3.53
N VAL A 44 -11.52 -4.88 -2.83
CA VAL A 44 -11.20 -5.47 -1.53
C VAL A 44 -10.45 -6.78 -1.70
N GLY A 45 -9.44 -6.98 -0.85
CA GLY A 45 -8.67 -8.22 -0.82
C GLY A 45 -7.62 -8.34 -1.93
N ILE A 46 -7.45 -7.30 -2.75
CA ILE A 46 -6.30 -7.19 -3.65
C ILE A 46 -5.04 -7.04 -2.78
N PRO A 47 -4.08 -7.99 -2.82
CA PRO A 47 -2.90 -7.90 -1.98
C PRO A 47 -1.93 -6.84 -2.51
N PHE A 48 -1.37 -6.05 -1.61
CA PHE A 48 -0.21 -5.23 -1.94
C PHE A 48 0.98 -6.15 -2.22
N ARG A 49 1.45 -6.17 -3.47
CA ARG A 49 2.62 -6.96 -3.85
C ARG A 49 3.86 -6.37 -3.16
N GLY A 50 4.52 -7.19 -2.35
CA GLY A 50 5.82 -6.87 -1.75
C GLY A 50 6.96 -6.90 -2.77
N ALA A 51 8.19 -6.73 -2.29
CA ALA A 51 9.35 -6.74 -3.18
C ALA A 51 9.53 -8.11 -3.87
N PRO A 52 10.15 -8.13 -5.06
CA PRO A 52 10.45 -9.36 -5.77
C PRO A 52 11.24 -10.35 -4.90
N LEU A 53 10.94 -11.64 -5.09
CA LEU A 53 11.58 -12.77 -4.40
C LEU A 53 11.39 -12.81 -2.87
N GLY A 54 10.48 -12.00 -2.31
CA GLY A 54 10.25 -11.96 -0.86
C GLY A 54 11.44 -11.42 -0.06
N LEU A 55 12.38 -10.74 -0.73
CA LEU A 55 13.60 -10.22 -0.12
C LEU A 55 13.34 -9.03 0.81
N TYR A 56 12.13 -8.45 0.83
CA TYR A 56 11.81 -7.31 1.67
C TYR A 56 10.45 -7.49 2.32
N ASN A 57 10.48 -7.74 3.62
CA ASN A 57 9.30 -7.93 4.47
C ASN A 57 9.21 -6.82 5.54
N GLY A 58 9.59 -5.60 5.19
CA GLY A 58 9.59 -4.44 6.09
C GLY A 58 10.91 -4.20 6.83
N THR A 59 11.86 -5.14 6.81
CA THR A 59 13.23 -4.92 7.27
C THR A 59 14.15 -4.64 6.07
N PRO A 60 14.68 -3.41 5.92
CA PRO A 60 15.49 -3.03 4.77
C PRO A 60 16.94 -3.52 4.91
N TRP A 61 17.17 -4.81 4.67
CA TRP A 61 18.49 -5.45 4.77
C TRP A 61 19.57 -4.80 3.88
N PHE A 62 19.17 -4.11 2.81
CA PHE A 62 20.07 -3.44 1.87
C PHE A 62 20.51 -2.05 2.32
N LEU A 63 19.80 -1.42 3.27
CA LEU A 63 20.14 -0.06 3.72
C LEU A 63 21.53 0.05 4.36
N PRO A 64 22.00 -0.89 5.20
CA PRO A 64 23.37 -0.87 5.71
C PRO A 64 24.43 -0.87 4.59
N LEU A 65 24.20 -1.64 3.52
CA LEU A 65 25.11 -1.74 2.37
C LEU A 65 25.12 -0.44 1.57
N ALA A 66 23.94 0.11 1.27
CA ALA A 66 23.81 1.40 0.61
C ALA A 66 24.49 2.51 1.44
N GLY A 67 24.30 2.50 2.76
CA GLY A 67 24.93 3.47 3.67
C GLY A 67 26.46 3.36 3.68
N ALA A 68 27.02 2.15 3.67
CA ALA A 68 28.47 1.97 3.57
C ALA A 68 29.03 2.46 2.22
N TRP A 69 28.32 2.21 1.13
CA TRP A 69 28.70 2.68 -0.20
C TRP A 69 28.71 4.21 -0.28
N TYR A 70 27.68 4.88 0.22
CA TYR A 70 27.65 6.35 0.25
C TYR A 70 28.74 6.93 1.15
N LYS A 71 29.03 6.33 2.31
CA LYS A 71 30.17 6.75 3.15
C LYS A 71 31.51 6.63 2.43
N PHE A 72 31.68 5.60 1.61
CA PHE A 72 32.89 5.43 0.81
C PHE A 72 32.97 6.48 -0.31
N LEU A 73 31.86 6.75 -1.01
CA LEU A 73 31.81 7.81 -2.01
C LEU A 73 32.13 9.19 -1.39
N ASP A 74 31.59 9.49 -0.21
CA ASP A 74 31.86 10.73 0.52
C ASP A 74 33.32 10.84 0.99
N TRP A 75 34.02 9.72 1.17
CA TRP A 75 35.45 9.70 1.55
C TRP A 75 36.38 9.90 0.34
N VAL A 76 35.94 9.46 -0.85
CA VAL A 76 36.73 9.53 -2.09
C VAL A 76 36.46 10.82 -2.89
N SER A 77 35.28 11.43 -2.71
CA SER A 77 34.92 12.73 -3.30
C SER A 77 35.57 13.90 -2.59
#